data_AF-A0A1G6RZ81-F1
#
_entry.id   AF-A0A1G6RZ81-F1
#
_cell.length_a   1.000
_cell.length_b   1.000
_cell.length_c   1.000
_cell.angle_alpha   90.00
_cell.angle_beta   90.00
_cell.angle_gamma   90.00
#
_symmetry.space_group_name_H-M   'P 1'
#
loop_
_entity.id
_entity.type
_entity.pdbx_description
1 polymer ?
#
loop_
_entity_poly.entity_id
_entity_poly.type
_entity_poly.pdbx_seq_one_letter_code
_entity_poly.pdbx_strand_id
1 'polypeptide(L)'
;MTPIPSAANLARIQPAATAPELLRNFCIIAHIDHGKSTLADRMLQLTGVVDPRVMRAQYLDRMDIERERGITIKSQAVRMPWEVDNADGVPTGYALNMIDTPGHVDFTYEVSRSLAACEAAVLLVDAAQGIEAQTLANLYLAMENDMAIVPVLNKIDLPAAQPEKYAEELANLVGCEPEEILKISGKTGVGVPELLDRIVLKTPPPTGDPNAPARAMIFDSVYDTYRGVVTYVRVVDGHLSPRERIVMMSTRATHDLLEIGVSSPEPIPTKGLGVGEVGYLITGVKDVRQSKVGDTVTNAHKPAEEALGGYSDPKPMVFSGLYPVDGSDYPILRDALDRLKLNDAALIYEPETSVALGFGFRVGYLGLLHLEIVRERLEREFTLDLISTAPNVIYEVTMEDKSIVTVTNPSEFPGGKIGEVREPIVKATIIAPAEFIGAVMELCQGRRGELQGMDYLSADRVEMRYILPLAEIVFDFFDQLKSKTRGYASLDYDVIGEQAADLVKVDILLQGEQVDAFSAIVHKDNAYAYGLSMVGKLKNLINRQQFEVPIQAAIGARVIARETIRAIRKDVLAKCYGGDISRKRKLLEKQKEGKKRMKTIGSVEVPKEAFIAALTSEQTESKDKKK
;
A
#
# COMPACT_ATOMS: atom_id res chain seq x y z
N MET A 1 40.80 7.07 -7.81
CA MET A 1 41.13 6.70 -6.42
C MET A 1 39.91 6.01 -5.85
N THR A 2 40.05 5.06 -4.92
CA THR A 2 38.87 4.43 -4.29
C THR A 2 38.18 5.49 -3.43
N PRO A 3 36.91 5.84 -3.67
CA PRO A 3 36.20 6.93 -2.98
C PRO A 3 35.77 6.54 -1.54
N ILE A 4 36.49 5.61 -0.93
CA ILE A 4 36.32 5.21 0.47
C ILE A 4 37.17 6.17 1.29
N PRO A 5 36.60 6.89 2.27
CA PRO A 5 37.36 7.88 3.01
C PRO A 5 38.60 7.31 3.69
N SER A 6 39.67 8.09 3.71
CA SER A 6 40.86 7.76 4.49
C SER A 6 40.52 7.57 5.98
N ALA A 7 41.34 6.82 6.72
CA ALA A 7 41.11 6.61 8.16
C ALA A 7 40.99 7.93 8.96
N ALA A 8 41.69 8.98 8.52
CA ALA A 8 41.60 10.32 9.10
C ALA A 8 40.24 10.98 8.82
N ASN A 9 39.71 10.82 7.61
CA ASN A 9 38.39 11.33 7.24
C ASN A 9 37.27 10.54 7.90
N LEU A 10 37.39 9.21 8.02
CA LEU A 10 36.46 8.36 8.79
C LEU A 10 36.38 8.78 10.26
N ALA A 11 37.50 9.21 10.86
CA ALA A 11 37.50 9.70 12.24
C ALA A 11 36.73 11.02 12.43
N ARG A 12 36.58 11.82 11.36
CA ARG A 12 35.83 13.09 11.37
C ARG A 12 34.32 12.91 11.21
N ILE A 13 33.91 11.81 10.60
CA ILE A 13 32.49 11.49 10.34
C ILE A 13 31.96 10.40 11.30
N GLN A 14 32.43 10.40 12.55
CA GLN A 14 31.94 9.50 13.58
C GLN A 14 30.55 9.93 14.07
N PRO A 15 29.61 8.98 14.27
CA PRO A 15 28.32 9.27 14.87
C PRO A 15 28.44 10.03 16.19
N ALA A 16 27.48 10.92 16.48
CA ALA A 16 27.47 11.90 17.58
C ALA A 16 28.46 13.07 17.46
N ALA A 17 29.55 12.92 16.69
CA ALA A 17 30.64 13.90 16.58
C ALA A 17 30.78 14.53 15.19
N THR A 18 29.94 14.12 14.23
CA THR A 18 30.01 14.65 12.86
C THR A 18 29.41 16.05 12.83
N ALA A 19 30.17 17.00 12.30
CA ALA A 19 29.66 18.35 12.08
C ALA A 19 28.52 18.34 11.04
N PRO A 20 27.44 19.12 11.21
CA PRO A 20 26.33 19.18 10.25
C PRO A 20 26.77 19.47 8.82
N GLU A 21 27.81 20.28 8.66
CA GLU A 21 28.42 20.64 7.36
C GLU A 21 28.91 19.42 6.56
N LEU A 22 29.23 18.32 7.23
CA LEU A 22 29.71 17.06 6.65
C LEU A 22 28.61 16.00 6.50
N LEU A 23 27.37 16.32 6.88
CA LEU A 23 26.22 15.43 6.76
C LEU A 23 25.41 15.76 5.50
N ARG A 24 24.88 14.73 4.84
CA ARG A 24 23.91 14.87 3.74
C ARG A 24 22.79 13.86 3.94
N ASN A 25 21.58 14.32 4.28
CA ASN A 25 20.42 13.45 4.37
C ASN A 25 19.65 13.51 3.06
N PHE A 26 19.47 12.36 2.41
CA PHE A 26 18.72 12.27 1.18
C PHE A 26 17.91 10.98 1.10
N CYS A 27 16.88 10.98 0.28
CA CYS A 27 16.11 9.78 -0.04
C CYS A 27 16.12 9.49 -1.54
N ILE A 28 15.78 8.27 -1.92
CA ILE A 28 15.63 7.89 -3.34
C ILE A 28 14.15 7.72 -3.63
N ILE A 29 13.60 8.59 -4.48
CA ILE A 29 12.20 8.52 -4.94
C ILE A 29 12.14 8.03 -6.38
N ALA A 30 11.23 7.11 -6.66
CA ALA A 30 11.11 6.48 -7.97
C ALA A 30 9.72 5.85 -8.16
N HIS A 31 9.31 5.66 -9.42
CA HIS A 31 8.22 4.73 -9.73
C HIS A 31 8.65 3.28 -9.43
N ILE A 32 7.66 2.39 -9.29
CA ILE A 32 7.90 0.95 -9.16
C ILE A 32 8.77 0.46 -10.32
N ASP A 33 9.68 -0.47 -10.02
CA ASP A 33 10.63 -1.06 -10.96
C ASP A 33 11.65 -0.11 -11.61
N HIS A 34 11.72 1.19 -11.28
CA HIS A 34 12.76 2.08 -11.81
C HIS A 34 14.18 1.78 -11.27
N GLY A 35 14.32 0.79 -10.39
CA GLY A 35 15.60 0.25 -9.93
C GLY A 35 16.17 0.92 -8.67
N LYS A 36 15.28 1.41 -7.79
CA LYS A 36 15.61 2.03 -6.51
C LYS A 36 16.47 1.13 -5.60
N SER A 37 15.99 -0.07 -5.26
CA SER A 37 16.74 -1.02 -4.40
C SER A 37 18.09 -1.42 -5.03
N THR A 38 18.12 -1.60 -6.35
CA THR A 38 19.35 -1.92 -7.09
C THR A 38 20.37 -0.77 -7.03
N LEU A 39 19.91 0.48 -7.06
CA LEU A 39 20.77 1.65 -6.90
C LEU A 39 21.29 1.76 -5.47
N ALA A 40 20.43 1.58 -4.47
CA ALA A 40 20.81 1.58 -3.06
C ALA A 40 21.90 0.54 -2.77
N ASP A 41 21.73 -0.69 -3.27
CA ASP A 41 22.75 -1.74 -3.18
C ASP A 41 24.09 -1.32 -3.78
N ARG A 42 24.05 -0.66 -4.94
CA ARG A 42 25.26 -0.21 -5.62
C ARG A 42 25.99 0.87 -4.82
N MET A 43 25.24 1.79 -4.19
CA MET A 43 25.80 2.79 -3.29
C MET A 43 26.47 2.12 -2.07
N LEU A 44 25.83 1.12 -1.46
CA LEU A 44 26.40 0.38 -0.32
C LEU A 44 27.71 -0.35 -0.67
N GLN A 45 27.79 -0.92 -1.88
CA GLN A 45 29.00 -1.58 -2.37
C GLN A 45 30.13 -0.60 -2.62
N LEU A 46 29.84 0.54 -3.28
CA LEU A 46 30.86 1.53 -3.64
C LEU A 46 31.41 2.29 -2.43
N THR A 47 30.57 2.53 -1.42
CA THR A 47 30.95 3.17 -0.16
C THR A 47 31.71 2.23 0.78
N GLY A 48 31.79 0.93 0.45
CA GLY A 48 32.51 -0.08 1.22
C GLY A 48 31.83 -0.47 2.54
N VAL A 49 30.57 -0.08 2.74
CA VAL A 49 29.78 -0.38 3.94
C VAL A 49 29.42 -1.87 4.01
N VAL A 50 29.20 -2.51 2.86
CA VAL A 50 28.96 -3.95 2.76
C VAL A 50 30.11 -4.62 2.00
N ASP A 51 30.69 -5.66 2.59
CA ASP A 51 31.68 -6.48 1.92
C ASP A 51 31.04 -7.18 0.70
N PRO A 52 31.67 -7.13 -0.50
CA PRO A 52 31.16 -7.80 -1.69
C PRO A 52 30.83 -9.29 -1.52
N ARG A 53 31.46 -9.98 -0.56
CA ARG A 53 31.23 -11.40 -0.25
C ARG A 53 29.94 -11.65 0.53
N VAL A 54 29.48 -10.67 1.31
CA VAL A 54 28.25 -10.72 2.11
C VAL A 54 27.08 -10.10 1.35
N MET A 55 27.37 -9.41 0.25
CA MET A 55 26.38 -8.74 -0.57
C MET A 55 25.41 -9.72 -1.21
N ARG A 56 24.14 -9.40 -1.11
CA ARG A 56 23.03 -10.06 -1.82
C ARG A 56 22.29 -9.01 -2.64
N ALA A 57 21.57 -9.43 -3.68
CA ALA A 57 20.67 -8.55 -4.40
C ALA A 57 19.54 -8.09 -3.46
N GLN A 58 19.16 -6.81 -3.58
CA GLN A 58 18.15 -6.15 -2.76
C GLN A 58 18.48 -6.29 -1.26
N TYR A 59 19.64 -5.78 -0.85
CA TYR A 59 20.20 -5.99 0.48
C TYR A 59 19.30 -5.43 1.59
N LEU A 60 18.74 -4.24 1.34
CA LEU A 60 17.87 -3.50 2.26
C LEU A 60 16.44 -4.04 2.33
N ASP A 61 15.99 -4.76 1.30
CA ASP A 61 14.69 -5.43 1.30
C ASP A 61 14.80 -6.64 2.26
N ARG A 62 14.31 -6.45 3.49
CA ARG A 62 14.47 -7.42 4.58
C ARG A 62 13.40 -8.50 4.53
N MET A 63 12.21 -8.19 4.01
CA MET A 63 11.09 -9.12 3.96
C MET A 63 11.14 -9.99 2.71
N ASP A 64 10.74 -11.25 2.81
CA ASP A 64 10.73 -12.16 1.66
C ASP A 64 9.77 -11.68 0.56
N ILE A 65 8.63 -11.10 0.97
CA ILE A 65 7.61 -10.56 0.07
C ILE A 65 8.12 -9.35 -0.75
N GLU A 66 9.01 -8.53 -0.18
CA GLU A 66 9.63 -7.39 -0.87
C GLU A 66 10.49 -7.89 -2.03
N ARG A 67 11.29 -8.93 -1.79
CA ARG A 67 12.18 -9.54 -2.79
C ARG A 67 11.42 -10.27 -3.89
N GLU A 68 10.37 -11.01 -3.51
CA GLU A 68 9.56 -11.76 -4.49
C GLU A 68 8.78 -10.84 -5.43
N ARG A 69 8.21 -9.76 -4.87
CA ARG A 69 7.43 -8.78 -5.65
C ARG A 69 8.30 -7.69 -6.27
N GLY A 70 9.57 -7.56 -5.88
CA GLY A 70 10.51 -6.55 -6.38
C GLY A 70 10.17 -5.12 -5.91
N ILE A 71 9.49 -4.98 -4.78
CA ILE A 71 9.03 -3.69 -4.23
C ILE A 71 9.61 -3.46 -2.84
N THR A 72 9.88 -2.21 -2.51
CA THR A 72 10.18 -1.80 -1.12
C THR A 72 8.88 -1.45 -0.43
N ILE A 73 8.62 -2.08 0.71
CA ILE A 73 7.42 -1.86 1.51
C ILE A 73 7.75 -0.99 2.73
N LYS A 74 8.91 -1.22 3.36
CA LYS A 74 9.35 -0.43 4.52
C LYS A 74 10.59 0.39 4.21
N SER A 75 10.56 1.64 4.65
CA SER A 75 11.73 2.49 4.56
C SER A 75 12.91 1.96 5.39
N GLN A 76 14.13 2.13 4.87
CA GLN A 76 15.35 1.78 5.58
C GLN A 76 16.32 2.97 5.54
N ALA A 77 16.77 3.40 6.71
CA ALA A 77 17.79 4.44 6.84
C ALA A 77 19.18 3.80 6.95
N VAL A 78 20.13 4.27 6.14
CA VAL A 78 21.51 3.79 6.15
C VAL A 78 22.49 4.95 6.06
N ARG A 79 23.49 4.92 6.93
CA ARG A 79 24.63 5.83 6.92
C ARG A 79 25.77 5.24 6.10
N MET A 80 26.33 6.01 5.19
CA MET A 80 27.43 5.63 4.31
C MET A 80 28.53 6.68 4.30
N PRO A 81 29.82 6.30 4.39
CA PRO A 81 30.93 7.24 4.25
C PRO A 81 31.25 7.47 2.77
N TRP A 82 31.54 8.72 2.39
CA TRP A 82 31.97 9.06 1.03
C TRP A 82 33.01 10.18 1.04
N GLU A 83 34.00 10.14 0.14
CA GLU A 83 35.06 11.16 0.04
C GLU A 83 34.92 11.91 -1.28
N VAL A 84 34.86 13.24 -1.19
CA VAL A 84 34.77 14.14 -2.36
C VAL A 84 35.81 15.23 -2.22
N ASP A 85 36.44 15.60 -3.33
CA ASP A 85 37.32 16.76 -3.39
C ASP A 85 36.49 18.04 -3.17
N ASN A 86 36.85 18.82 -2.15
CA ASN A 86 36.20 20.10 -1.91
C ASN A 86 36.62 21.15 -2.95
N ALA A 87 36.06 22.36 -2.86
CA ALA A 87 36.36 23.46 -3.79
C ALA A 87 37.86 23.83 -3.88
N ASP A 88 38.65 23.51 -2.84
CA ASP A 88 40.10 23.75 -2.78
C ASP A 88 40.93 22.55 -3.28
N GLY A 89 40.28 21.48 -3.76
CA GLY A 89 40.92 20.23 -4.21
C GLY A 89 41.42 19.35 -3.06
N VAL A 90 40.90 19.53 -1.84
CA VAL A 90 41.24 18.73 -0.66
C VAL A 90 40.19 17.63 -0.46
N PRO A 91 40.60 16.34 -0.39
CA PRO A 91 39.69 15.23 -0.14
C PRO A 91 39.03 15.36 1.24
N THR A 92 37.72 15.52 1.25
CA THR A 92 36.91 15.70 2.47
C THR A 92 35.92 14.55 2.61
N GLY A 93 35.89 13.94 3.79
CA GLY A 93 34.93 12.89 4.11
C GLY A 93 33.57 13.44 4.53
N TYR A 94 32.50 12.88 3.96
CA TYR A 94 31.11 13.17 4.26
C TYR A 94 30.39 11.91 4.77
N ALA A 95 29.40 12.09 5.63
CA ALA A 95 28.46 11.04 5.99
C ALA A 95 27.15 11.25 5.23
N LEU A 96 26.83 10.29 4.38
CA LEU A 96 25.64 10.22 3.56
C LEU A 96 24.59 9.40 4.31
N ASN A 97 23.50 10.02 4.74
CA ASN A 97 22.36 9.32 5.32
C ASN A 97 21.31 9.15 4.22
N MET A 98 21.17 7.92 3.73
CA MET A 98 20.21 7.55 2.71
C MET A 98 18.98 6.94 3.37
N ILE A 99 17.79 7.41 2.99
CA ILE A 99 16.52 6.74 3.31
C ILE A 99 15.96 6.14 2.03
N ASP A 100 15.85 4.81 1.99
CA ASP A 100 15.18 4.11 0.91
C ASP A 100 13.66 4.20 1.11
N THR A 101 12.89 4.67 0.13
CA THR A 101 11.44 4.94 0.29
C THR A 101 10.59 4.01 -0.54
N PRO A 102 9.40 3.56 -0.10
CA PRO A 102 8.48 2.80 -0.94
C PRO A 102 8.18 3.49 -2.28
N GLY A 103 7.93 2.69 -3.33
CA GLY A 103 7.61 3.22 -4.66
C GLY A 103 6.11 3.25 -4.99
N HIS A 104 5.27 2.58 -4.19
CA HIS A 104 3.86 2.36 -4.54
C HIS A 104 2.92 3.37 -3.85
N VAL A 105 1.81 3.71 -4.52
CA VAL A 105 0.82 4.72 -4.07
C VAL A 105 0.22 4.43 -2.70
N ASP A 106 -0.06 3.16 -2.40
CA ASP A 106 -0.57 2.74 -1.08
C ASP A 106 0.38 3.09 0.08
N PHE A 107 1.66 3.38 -0.19
CA PHE A 107 2.66 3.70 0.84
C PHE A 107 3.15 5.16 0.74
N THR A 108 2.40 6.05 0.09
CA THR A 108 2.72 7.49 0.00
C THR A 108 2.94 8.13 1.38
N TYR A 109 2.24 7.66 2.41
CA TYR A 109 2.47 8.14 3.78
C TYR A 109 3.90 7.82 4.28
N GLU A 110 4.48 6.66 3.93
CA GLU A 110 5.87 6.33 4.28
C GLU A 110 6.88 7.20 3.50
N VAL A 111 6.57 7.48 2.24
CA VAL A 111 7.37 8.37 1.38
C VAL A 111 7.40 9.79 1.97
N SER A 112 6.24 10.35 2.32
CA SER A 112 6.12 11.69 2.93
C SER A 112 6.94 11.81 4.22
N ARG A 113 6.88 10.80 5.11
CA ARG A 113 7.69 10.76 6.35
C ARG A 113 9.19 10.75 6.07
N SER A 114 9.61 10.01 5.05
CA SER A 114 11.01 9.89 4.67
C SER A 114 11.54 11.17 4.03
N LEU A 115 10.72 11.84 3.22
CA LEU A 115 11.05 13.11 2.58
C LEU A 115 11.33 14.20 3.63
N ALA A 116 10.46 14.34 4.62
CA ALA A 116 10.63 15.30 5.70
C ALA A 116 11.81 15.00 6.64
N ALA A 117 12.40 13.79 6.56
CA ALA A 117 13.65 13.44 7.25
C ALA A 117 14.92 13.77 6.42
N CYS A 118 14.78 14.33 5.22
CA CYS A 118 15.88 14.56 4.29
C CYS A 118 15.96 16.04 3.84
N GLU A 119 17.12 16.45 3.31
CA GLU A 119 17.28 17.75 2.65
C GLU A 119 17.22 17.64 1.11
N ALA A 120 17.42 16.45 0.56
CA ALA A 120 17.42 16.21 -0.87
C ALA A 120 16.74 14.90 -1.27
N ALA A 121 16.25 14.86 -2.49
CA ALA A 121 15.63 13.67 -3.07
C ALA A 121 16.31 13.33 -4.40
N VAL A 122 16.78 12.10 -4.53
CA VAL A 122 17.24 11.53 -5.79
C VAL A 122 16.01 11.07 -6.57
N LEU A 123 15.65 11.79 -7.63
CA LEU A 123 14.54 11.46 -8.51
C LEU A 123 15.02 10.49 -9.58
N LEU A 124 14.70 9.21 -9.39
CA LEU A 124 15.16 8.12 -10.24
C LEU A 124 14.13 7.73 -11.30
N VAL A 125 14.50 7.87 -12.57
CA VAL A 125 13.65 7.56 -13.72
C VAL A 125 14.30 6.49 -14.59
N ASP A 126 13.55 5.48 -15.02
CA ASP A 126 14.07 4.44 -15.91
C ASP A 126 14.28 4.98 -17.33
N ALA A 127 15.50 4.86 -17.87
CA ALA A 127 15.82 5.29 -19.23
C ALA A 127 15.14 4.47 -20.33
N ALA A 128 14.45 3.37 -20.04
CA ALA A 128 13.62 2.64 -21.00
C ALA A 128 12.14 3.04 -20.91
N GLN A 129 11.65 3.30 -19.69
CA GLN A 129 10.23 3.58 -19.42
C GLN A 129 9.90 5.06 -19.34
N GLY A 130 10.83 5.96 -19.02
CA GLY A 130 10.54 7.39 -18.91
C GLY A 130 9.72 7.77 -17.67
N ILE A 131 9.05 8.92 -17.74
CA ILE A 131 8.25 9.47 -16.63
C ILE A 131 6.94 8.69 -16.49
N GLU A 132 6.64 8.30 -15.26
CA GLU A 132 5.43 7.57 -14.85
C GLU A 132 4.69 8.31 -13.72
N ALA A 133 3.42 7.98 -13.45
CA ALA A 133 2.54 8.76 -12.57
C ALA A 133 3.12 9.01 -11.16
N GLN A 134 3.73 8.00 -10.55
CA GLN A 134 4.38 8.14 -9.24
C GLN A 134 5.66 9.00 -9.28
N THR A 135 6.28 9.14 -10.45
CA THR A 135 7.43 10.06 -10.63
C THR A 135 6.96 11.50 -10.40
N LEU A 136 5.81 11.87 -10.97
CA LEU A 136 5.20 13.19 -10.77
C LEU A 136 4.74 13.39 -9.33
N ALA A 137 3.98 12.43 -8.78
CA ALA A 137 3.46 12.52 -7.41
C ALA A 137 4.59 12.71 -6.38
N ASN A 138 5.64 11.89 -6.46
CA ASN A 138 6.78 11.99 -5.55
C ASN A 138 7.61 13.27 -5.78
N LEU A 139 7.73 13.75 -7.03
CA LEU A 139 8.39 15.02 -7.31
C LEU A 139 7.64 16.18 -6.66
N TYR A 140 6.32 16.25 -6.81
CA TYR A 140 5.52 17.30 -6.18
C TYR A 140 5.63 17.26 -4.65
N LEU A 141 5.56 16.07 -4.03
CA LEU A 141 5.78 15.91 -2.59
C LEU A 141 7.17 16.41 -2.15
N ALA A 142 8.22 16.13 -2.92
CA ALA A 142 9.56 16.60 -2.62
C ALA A 142 9.69 18.13 -2.77
N MET A 143 9.01 18.72 -3.77
CA MET A 143 8.97 20.17 -3.97
C MET A 143 8.17 20.89 -2.86
N GLU A 144 7.07 20.30 -2.40
CA GLU A 144 6.29 20.83 -1.26
C GLU A 144 7.08 20.84 0.06
N ASN A 145 8.12 19.99 0.16
CA ASN A 145 9.04 19.95 1.29
C ASN A 145 10.34 20.76 1.05
N ASP A 146 10.37 21.62 0.03
CA ASP A 146 11.52 22.47 -0.33
C ASP A 146 12.84 21.69 -0.50
N MET A 147 12.76 20.44 -0.96
CA MET A 147 13.92 19.55 -1.07
C MET A 147 14.76 19.83 -2.32
N ALA A 148 16.08 19.67 -2.21
CA ALA A 148 16.94 19.70 -3.37
C ALA A 148 16.74 18.44 -4.24
N ILE A 149 16.29 18.62 -5.49
CA ILE A 149 16.04 17.50 -6.40
C ILE A 149 17.31 17.16 -7.19
N VAL A 150 17.75 15.90 -7.12
CA VAL A 150 18.83 15.34 -7.93
C VAL A 150 18.21 14.42 -8.99
N PRO A 151 17.98 14.90 -10.23
CA PRO A 151 17.36 14.09 -11.28
C PRO A 151 18.35 13.11 -11.90
N VAL A 152 17.93 11.85 -12.04
CA VAL A 152 18.79 10.74 -12.46
C VAL A 152 18.03 9.79 -13.39
N LEU A 153 18.65 9.44 -14.51
CA LEU A 153 18.21 8.36 -15.40
C LEU A 153 18.96 7.07 -15.10
N ASN A 154 18.23 6.01 -14.78
CA ASN A 154 18.75 4.68 -14.48
C ASN A 154 18.62 3.73 -15.67
N LYS A 155 19.21 2.54 -15.55
CA LYS A 155 19.10 1.44 -16.51
C LYS A 155 19.56 1.76 -17.94
N ILE A 156 20.56 2.63 -18.07
CA ILE A 156 21.19 2.93 -19.37
C ILE A 156 21.85 1.71 -20.03
N ASP A 157 22.02 0.61 -19.29
CA ASP A 157 22.53 -0.66 -19.78
C ASP A 157 21.49 -1.47 -20.59
N LEU A 158 20.20 -1.11 -20.54
CA LEU A 158 19.17 -1.82 -21.27
C LEU A 158 19.21 -1.49 -22.77
N PRO A 159 19.07 -2.48 -23.67
CA PRO A 159 19.03 -2.23 -25.12
C PRO A 159 17.88 -1.31 -25.58
N ALA A 160 16.79 -1.26 -24.81
CA ALA A 160 15.63 -0.42 -25.08
C ALA A 160 15.73 0.99 -24.47
N ALA A 161 16.83 1.30 -23.76
CA ALA A 161 17.03 2.60 -23.14
C ALA A 161 17.16 3.71 -24.21
N GLN A 162 16.55 4.87 -23.93
CA GLN A 162 16.61 6.09 -24.73
C GLN A 162 17.05 7.26 -23.84
N PRO A 163 18.32 7.30 -23.37
CA PRO A 163 18.77 8.24 -22.34
C PRO A 163 18.69 9.70 -22.78
N GLU A 164 18.89 10.01 -24.06
CA GLU A 164 18.83 11.38 -24.58
C GLU A 164 17.40 11.92 -24.53
N LYS A 165 16.45 11.14 -25.07
CA LYS A 165 15.03 11.51 -25.11
C LYS A 165 14.48 11.75 -23.70
N TYR A 166 14.69 10.79 -22.79
CA TYR A 166 14.13 10.91 -21.44
C TYR A 166 14.88 11.91 -20.57
N ALA A 167 16.11 12.29 -20.93
CA ALA A 167 16.80 13.39 -20.25
C ALA A 167 16.12 14.71 -20.58
N GLU A 168 15.74 14.94 -21.83
CA GLU A 168 14.97 16.13 -22.23
C GLU A 168 13.60 16.18 -21.53
N GLU A 169 12.87 15.06 -21.48
CA GLU A 169 11.57 15.00 -20.78
C GLU A 169 11.73 15.32 -19.28
N LEU A 170 12.71 14.70 -18.62
CA LEU A 170 12.95 14.92 -17.19
C LEU A 170 13.46 16.34 -16.88
N ALA A 171 14.30 16.88 -17.74
CA ALA A 171 14.81 18.25 -17.65
C ALA A 171 13.69 19.28 -17.77
N ASN A 172 12.78 19.11 -18.72
CA ASN A 172 11.60 19.97 -18.87
C ASN A 172 10.68 19.91 -17.65
N LEU A 173 10.51 18.72 -17.06
CA LEU A 173 9.68 18.53 -15.87
C LEU A 173 10.28 19.21 -14.63
N VAL A 174 11.58 19.03 -14.39
CA VAL A 174 12.27 19.58 -13.20
C VAL A 174 12.64 21.06 -13.38
N GLY A 175 12.71 21.54 -14.62
CA GLY A 175 13.12 22.90 -14.96
C GLY A 175 14.64 23.10 -14.93
N CYS A 176 15.41 22.10 -15.38
CA CYS A 176 16.87 22.18 -15.51
C CYS A 176 17.33 21.89 -16.94
N GLU A 177 18.63 22.02 -17.23
CA GLU A 177 19.17 21.67 -18.54
C GLU A 177 19.35 20.14 -18.69
N PRO A 178 19.17 19.55 -19.89
CA PRO A 178 19.33 18.11 -20.12
C PRO A 178 20.71 17.56 -19.73
N GLU A 179 21.76 18.38 -19.81
CA GLU A 179 23.14 18.00 -19.41
C GLU A 179 23.30 17.85 -17.89
N GLU A 180 22.39 18.42 -17.09
CA GLU A 180 22.40 18.26 -15.64
C GLU A 180 21.88 16.89 -15.18
N ILE A 181 21.15 16.18 -16.05
CA ILE A 181 20.57 14.87 -15.77
C ILE A 181 21.66 13.80 -15.80
N LEU A 182 21.89 13.17 -14.64
CA LEU A 182 22.89 12.09 -14.55
C LEU A 182 22.36 10.81 -15.18
N LYS A 183 23.17 10.20 -16.04
CA LYS A 183 22.88 8.92 -16.72
C LYS A 183 23.66 7.81 -16.02
N ILE A 184 22.96 6.88 -15.39
CA ILE A 184 23.56 5.84 -14.55
C ILE A 184 22.99 4.44 -14.85
N SER A 185 23.69 3.42 -14.36
CA SER A 185 23.15 2.08 -14.22
C SER A 185 23.44 1.56 -12.81
N GLY A 186 22.40 1.40 -11.99
CA GLY A 186 22.52 0.74 -10.70
C GLY A 186 23.03 -0.71 -10.82
N LYS A 187 22.72 -1.37 -11.94
CA LYS A 187 23.13 -2.76 -12.21
C LYS A 187 24.64 -2.87 -12.45
N THR A 188 25.19 -2.06 -13.35
CA THR A 188 26.62 -2.14 -13.72
C THR A 188 27.51 -1.25 -12.83
N GLY A 189 26.95 -0.23 -12.19
CA GLY A 189 27.66 0.76 -11.39
C GLY A 189 28.16 1.97 -12.18
N VAL A 190 27.95 2.01 -13.50
CA VAL A 190 28.32 3.17 -14.33
C VAL A 190 27.55 4.41 -13.88
N GLY A 191 28.24 5.53 -13.69
CA GLY A 191 27.64 6.83 -13.32
C GLY A 191 27.27 6.97 -11.84
N VAL A 192 27.35 5.90 -11.03
CA VAL A 192 26.97 5.94 -9.61
C VAL A 192 27.99 6.69 -8.72
N PRO A 193 29.32 6.59 -8.94
CA PRO A 193 30.27 7.45 -8.23
C PRO A 193 29.99 8.94 -8.47
N GLU A 194 29.73 9.33 -9.72
CA GLU A 194 29.40 10.71 -10.10
C GLU A 194 28.09 11.18 -9.48
N LEU A 195 27.13 10.27 -9.30
CA LEU A 195 25.90 10.54 -8.54
C LEU A 195 26.19 10.82 -7.07
N LEU A 196 27.03 10.02 -6.41
CA LEU A 196 27.39 10.24 -5.00
C LEU A 196 28.11 11.58 -4.80
N ASP A 197 29.00 11.96 -5.73
CA ASP A 197 29.63 13.27 -5.75
C ASP A 197 28.59 14.38 -5.92
N ARG A 198 27.64 14.22 -6.85
CA ARG A 198 26.57 15.20 -7.08
C ARG A 198 25.65 15.35 -5.86
N ILE A 199 25.35 14.27 -5.14
CA ILE A 199 24.58 14.31 -3.90
C ILE A 199 25.32 15.17 -2.86
N VAL A 200 26.63 14.98 -2.68
CA VAL A 200 27.42 15.82 -1.75
C VAL A 200 27.37 17.30 -2.12
N LEU A 201 27.45 17.61 -3.42
CA LEU A 201 27.51 18.98 -3.92
C LEU A 201 26.15 19.69 -3.93
N LYS A 202 25.06 18.99 -4.24
CA LYS A 202 23.73 19.60 -4.42
C LYS A 202 22.88 19.57 -3.16
N THR A 203 23.08 18.59 -2.29
CA THR A 203 22.32 18.46 -1.03
C THR A 203 22.84 19.47 -0.01
N PRO A 204 21.99 20.37 0.52
CA PRO A 204 22.41 21.30 1.55
C PRO A 204 22.67 20.55 2.87
N PRO A 205 23.58 21.05 3.73
CA PRO A 205 23.79 20.45 5.03
C PRO A 205 22.55 20.63 5.93
N PRO A 206 22.28 19.69 6.86
CA PRO A 206 21.26 19.87 7.89
C PRO A 206 21.52 21.13 8.71
N THR A 207 20.44 21.79 9.14
CA THR A 207 20.47 22.98 9.99
C THR A 207 19.84 22.67 11.36
N GLY A 208 20.35 23.31 12.41
CA GLY A 208 19.86 23.13 13.78
C GLY A 208 20.81 23.75 14.80
N ASP A 209 20.34 23.95 16.04
CA ASP A 209 21.15 24.45 17.16
C ASP A 209 21.65 23.30 18.06
N PRO A 210 22.95 23.01 18.09
CA PRO A 210 23.52 21.98 18.97
C PRO A 210 23.37 22.26 20.47
N ASN A 211 23.13 23.52 20.88
CA ASN A 211 23.01 23.91 22.28
C ASN A 211 21.55 23.97 22.78
N ALA A 212 20.59 23.89 21.87
CA ALA A 212 19.17 23.85 22.19
C ALA A 212 18.80 22.51 22.89
N PRO A 213 17.64 22.43 23.56
CA PRO A 213 17.04 21.15 23.95
C PRO A 213 16.99 20.17 22.78
N ALA A 214 17.21 18.87 22.98
CA ALA A 214 17.14 17.96 21.84
C ALA A 214 15.73 17.91 21.27
N ARG A 215 15.63 18.00 19.95
CA ARG A 215 14.40 17.75 19.21
C ARG A 215 14.72 16.73 18.14
N ALA A 216 14.26 15.51 18.32
CA ALA A 216 14.41 14.45 17.33
C ALA A 216 13.05 14.01 16.81
N MET A 217 12.88 14.09 15.50
CA MET A 217 11.66 13.69 14.80
C MET A 217 11.66 12.19 14.59
N ILE A 218 10.59 11.52 15.01
CA ILE A 218 10.37 10.11 14.68
C ILE A 218 9.78 10.03 13.28
N PHE A 219 10.50 9.41 12.34
CA PHE A 219 9.99 9.22 10.97
C PHE A 219 9.63 7.76 10.66
N ASP A 220 10.11 6.80 11.45
CA ASP A 220 9.70 5.40 11.34
C ASP A 220 9.86 4.62 12.65
N SER A 221 9.21 3.46 12.75
CA SER A 221 9.30 2.57 13.91
C SER A 221 9.09 1.11 13.55
N VAL A 222 9.89 0.22 14.13
CA VAL A 222 9.81 -1.23 13.92
C VAL A 222 9.78 -1.95 15.28
N TYR A 223 8.96 -2.97 15.40
CA TYR A 223 8.90 -3.84 16.57
C TYR A 223 9.90 -5.00 16.45
N ASP A 224 10.80 -5.10 17.43
CA ASP A 224 11.68 -6.25 17.61
C ASP A 224 11.21 -7.10 18.81
N THR A 225 11.15 -8.41 18.62
CA THR A 225 10.64 -9.36 19.63
C THR A 225 11.43 -9.33 20.96
N TYR A 226 12.73 -9.01 20.91
CA TYR A 226 13.62 -9.02 22.07
C TYR A 226 13.93 -7.62 22.59
N ARG A 227 14.11 -6.66 21.68
CA ARG A 227 14.50 -5.28 22.00
C ARG A 227 13.31 -4.34 22.21
N GLY A 228 12.10 -4.77 21.86
CA GLY A 228 10.92 -3.94 21.87
C GLY A 228 10.87 -3.00 20.67
N VAL A 229 10.27 -1.82 20.84
CA VAL A 229 10.12 -0.84 19.77
C VAL A 229 11.46 -0.15 19.47
N VAL A 230 11.94 -0.31 18.25
CA VAL A 230 13.06 0.41 17.66
C VAL A 230 12.50 1.59 16.89
N THR A 231 12.85 2.80 17.32
CA THR A 231 12.33 4.05 16.75
C THR A 231 13.42 4.72 15.93
N TYR A 232 13.16 5.00 14.65
CA TYR A 232 14.08 5.72 13.79
C TYR A 232 13.82 7.22 13.87
N VAL A 233 14.90 7.98 14.10
CA VAL A 233 14.81 9.41 14.37
C VAL A 233 15.81 10.22 13.56
N ARG A 234 15.42 11.45 13.23
CA ARG A 234 16.30 12.52 12.76
C ARG A 234 16.41 13.57 13.85
N VAL A 235 17.62 13.85 14.31
CA VAL A 235 17.86 14.93 15.28
C VAL A 235 17.89 16.26 14.54
N VAL A 236 16.97 17.17 14.86
CA VAL A 236 16.93 18.53 14.31
C VAL A 236 17.74 19.48 15.19
N ASP A 237 17.58 19.39 16.51
CA ASP A 237 18.30 20.25 17.46
C ASP A 237 18.87 19.45 18.62
N GLY A 238 19.88 20.02 19.28
CA GLY A 238 20.50 19.48 20.48
C GLY A 238 21.23 18.16 20.25
N HIS A 239 21.29 17.35 21.30
CA HIS A 239 22.03 16.08 21.30
C HIS A 239 21.33 15.06 22.20
N LEU A 240 21.26 13.80 21.74
CA LEU A 240 20.75 12.67 22.52
C LEU A 240 21.90 11.76 22.94
N SER A 241 21.98 11.47 24.24
CA SER A 241 23.06 10.66 24.80
C SER A 241 22.58 9.25 25.20
N PRO A 242 23.45 8.23 25.16
CA PRO A 242 23.15 6.90 25.67
C PRO A 242 22.76 6.95 27.15
N ARG A 243 21.79 6.12 27.55
CA ARG A 243 21.30 6.00 28.94
C ARG A 243 20.65 7.28 29.51
N GLU A 244 20.29 8.22 28.66
CA GLU A 244 19.53 9.40 29.06
C GLU A 244 18.03 9.09 29.12
N ARG A 245 17.30 9.88 29.90
CA ARG A 245 15.83 9.87 29.89
C ARG A 245 15.31 10.76 28.79
N ILE A 246 14.41 10.21 27.98
CA ILE A 246 13.75 10.92 26.89
C ILE A 246 12.25 11.05 27.17
N VAL A 247 11.64 12.10 26.63
CA VAL A 247 10.22 12.37 26.72
C VAL A 247 9.65 12.43 25.30
N MET A 248 8.56 11.70 25.09
CA MET A 248 7.72 11.78 23.90
C MET A 248 6.78 12.98 24.06
N MET A 249 6.84 13.98 23.18
CA MET A 249 6.11 15.23 23.39
C MET A 249 4.59 15.08 23.24
N SER A 250 4.12 14.23 22.32
CA SER A 250 2.69 13.98 22.09
C SER A 250 2.05 13.22 23.24
N THR A 251 2.66 12.12 23.69
CA THR A 251 2.10 11.26 24.75
C THR A 251 2.50 11.69 26.16
N ARG A 252 3.53 12.55 26.29
CA ARG A 252 4.22 12.91 27.54
C ARG A 252 4.80 11.71 28.29
N ALA A 253 4.95 10.57 27.61
CA ALA A 253 5.56 9.39 28.18
C ALA A 253 7.07 9.62 28.33
N THR A 254 7.62 9.22 29.48
CA THR A 254 9.06 9.27 29.75
C THR A 254 9.64 7.87 29.66
N HIS A 255 10.74 7.72 28.93
CA HIS A 255 11.39 6.44 28.71
C HIS A 255 12.88 6.53 29.02
N ASP A 256 13.43 5.43 29.53
CA ASP A 256 14.87 5.24 29.70
C ASP A 256 15.45 4.70 28.39
N LEU A 257 16.44 5.39 27.81
CA LEU A 257 17.07 4.97 26.57
C LEU A 257 18.06 3.83 26.83
N LEU A 258 17.76 2.64 26.30
CA LEU A 258 18.59 1.44 26.46
C LEU A 258 19.76 1.44 25.47
N GLU A 259 19.48 1.80 24.22
CA GLU A 259 20.45 1.85 23.13
C GLU A 259 20.12 2.99 22.18
N ILE A 260 21.16 3.65 21.68
CA ILE A 260 21.11 4.65 20.62
C ILE A 260 22.21 4.31 19.63
N GLY A 261 21.92 4.45 18.35
CA GLY A 261 22.86 4.07 17.31
C GLY A 261 22.50 4.57 15.93
N VAL A 262 23.30 4.16 14.96
CA VAL A 262 23.06 4.39 13.53
C VAL A 262 23.08 3.05 12.79
N SER A 263 22.40 2.99 11.65
CA SER A 263 22.40 1.80 10.79
C SER A 263 23.43 1.97 9.68
N SER A 264 24.40 1.06 9.56
CA SER A 264 25.46 1.13 8.54
C SER A 264 26.00 -0.25 8.12
N PRO A 265 25.21 -1.10 7.42
CA PRO A 265 23.76 -1.06 7.22
C PRO A 265 23.00 -1.79 8.34
N GLU A 266 23.71 -2.60 9.12
CA GLU A 266 23.19 -3.19 10.35
C GLU A 266 23.23 -2.16 11.49
N PRO A 267 22.39 -2.32 12.53
CA PRO A 267 22.38 -1.42 13.69
C PRO A 267 23.71 -1.47 14.46
N ILE A 268 24.35 -0.32 14.62
CA ILE A 268 25.59 -0.16 15.39
C ILE A 268 25.34 0.83 16.54
N PRO A 269 25.54 0.43 17.81
CA PRO A 269 25.45 1.35 18.95
C PRO A 269 26.51 2.45 18.87
N THR A 270 26.12 3.68 19.21
CA THR A 270 26.99 4.86 19.14
C THR A 270 27.07 5.59 20.47
N LYS A 271 27.86 6.67 20.52
CA LYS A 271 27.97 7.56 21.68
C LYS A 271 26.81 8.56 21.80
N GLY A 272 25.84 8.51 20.90
CA GLY A 272 24.73 9.46 20.83
C GLY A 272 24.34 9.78 19.39
N LEU A 273 23.46 10.78 19.25
CA LEU A 273 23.11 11.41 17.98
C LEU A 273 23.12 12.93 18.15
N GLY A 274 23.78 13.63 17.24
CA GLY A 274 23.85 15.08 17.18
C GLY A 274 22.96 15.67 16.08
N VAL A 275 22.94 17.00 16.00
CA VAL A 275 22.19 17.77 14.98
C VAL A 275 22.42 17.25 13.57
N GLY A 276 21.33 16.99 12.87
CA GLY A 276 21.32 16.52 11.49
C GLY A 276 21.52 15.02 11.32
N GLU A 277 21.84 14.28 12.39
CA GLU A 277 22.07 12.84 12.29
C GLU A 277 20.77 12.04 12.27
N VAL A 278 20.78 10.99 11.45
CA VAL A 278 19.73 9.98 11.36
C VAL A 278 20.21 8.71 12.07
N GLY A 279 19.36 8.16 12.93
CA GLY A 279 19.70 6.98 13.72
C GLY A 279 18.48 6.29 14.31
N TYR A 280 18.72 5.41 15.28
CA TYR A 280 17.67 4.67 15.97
C TYR A 280 17.78 4.80 17.50
N LEU A 281 16.64 4.70 18.17
CA LEU A 281 16.49 4.70 19.62
C LEU A 281 15.77 3.41 20.06
N ILE A 282 16.26 2.77 21.12
CA ILE A 282 15.62 1.61 21.75
C ILE A 282 15.29 1.95 23.20
N THR A 283 14.01 1.90 23.52
CA THR A 283 13.48 2.24 24.87
C THR A 283 13.02 1.02 25.65
N GLY A 284 12.96 -0.17 25.03
CA GLY A 284 12.44 -1.41 25.64
C GLY A 284 10.92 -1.42 25.82
N VAL A 285 10.23 -0.39 25.32
CA VAL A 285 8.77 -0.34 25.28
C VAL A 285 8.27 -1.44 24.36
N LYS A 286 7.18 -2.12 24.74
CA LYS A 286 6.54 -3.16 23.92
C LYS A 286 5.35 -2.64 23.12
N ASP A 287 4.81 -1.49 23.49
CA ASP A 287 3.66 -0.88 22.85
C ASP A 287 4.11 0.28 21.94
N VAL A 288 4.01 0.08 20.63
CA VAL A 288 4.39 1.07 19.61
C VAL A 288 3.54 2.34 19.72
N ARG A 289 2.33 2.26 20.29
CA ARG A 289 1.48 3.44 20.48
C ARG A 289 2.07 4.49 21.42
N GLN A 290 3.07 4.13 22.23
CA GLN A 290 3.79 5.07 23.10
C GLN A 290 4.90 5.82 22.35
N SER A 291 5.35 5.32 21.20
CA SER A 291 6.34 5.93 20.30
C SER A 291 5.69 6.12 18.93
N LYS A 292 4.82 7.13 18.83
CA LYS A 292 4.09 7.40 17.59
C LYS A 292 5.02 7.96 16.54
N VAL A 293 4.88 7.46 15.32
CA VAL A 293 5.58 8.07 14.20
C VAL A 293 5.04 9.48 13.97
N GLY A 294 5.94 10.42 13.77
CA GLY A 294 5.66 11.84 13.70
C GLY A 294 5.66 12.58 15.03
N ASP A 295 5.90 11.89 16.14
CA ASP A 295 6.13 12.54 17.42
C ASP A 295 7.56 13.09 17.51
N THR A 296 7.77 14.00 18.45
CA THR A 296 9.08 14.59 18.78
C THR A 296 9.60 13.99 20.07
N VAL A 297 10.84 13.50 20.03
CA VAL A 297 11.59 13.04 21.19
C VAL A 297 12.46 14.19 21.70
N THR A 298 12.44 14.43 23.01
CA THR A 298 13.27 15.42 23.68
C THR A 298 13.91 14.87 24.97
N ASN A 299 14.93 15.54 25.51
CA ASN A 299 15.55 15.14 26.79
C ASN A 299 14.59 15.42 27.96
N ALA A 300 14.54 14.53 28.95
CA ALA A 300 13.72 14.75 30.14
C ALA A 300 14.27 15.85 31.08
N HIS A 301 15.59 16.02 31.11
CA HIS A 301 16.25 17.00 31.98
C HIS A 301 16.16 18.44 31.46
N LYS A 302 16.12 18.59 30.14
CA LYS A 302 15.99 19.87 29.44
C LYS A 302 15.04 19.65 28.25
N PRO A 303 13.72 19.56 28.50
CA PRO A 303 12.75 19.31 27.45
C PRO A 303 12.61 20.53 26.53
N ALA A 304 12.37 20.28 25.25
CA ALA A 304 11.97 21.30 24.30
C ALA A 304 10.57 21.83 24.62
N GLU A 305 10.36 23.14 24.39
CA GLU A 305 9.05 23.78 24.59
C GLU A 305 8.09 23.51 23.43
N GLU A 306 8.64 23.46 22.20
CA GLU A 306 7.88 23.28 20.97
C GLU A 306 8.26 21.95 20.30
N ALA A 307 7.24 21.15 19.98
CA ALA A 307 7.40 19.96 19.17
C ALA A 307 7.71 20.32 17.73
N LEU A 308 8.43 19.43 17.04
CA LEU A 308 8.50 19.47 15.58
C LEU A 308 7.11 19.16 15.02
N GLY A 309 6.79 19.70 13.85
CA GLY A 309 5.49 19.49 13.20
C GLY A 309 5.11 18.00 13.18
N GLY A 310 3.86 17.70 13.57
CA GLY A 310 3.36 16.33 13.66
C GLY A 310 2.77 15.84 12.33
N TYR A 311 2.78 14.53 12.14
CA TYR A 311 2.16 13.89 10.98
C TYR A 311 0.70 13.54 11.28
N SER A 312 -0.13 13.54 10.24
CA SER A 312 -1.48 12.99 10.34
C SER A 312 -1.42 11.47 10.43
N ASP A 313 -2.21 10.88 11.33
CA ASP A 313 -2.37 9.43 11.38
C ASP A 313 -2.85 8.90 9.99
N PRO A 314 -2.23 7.84 9.46
CA PRO A 314 -2.67 7.25 8.20
C PRO A 314 -4.11 6.76 8.35
N LYS A 315 -5.00 7.23 7.46
CA LYS A 315 -6.40 6.80 7.44
C LYS A 315 -6.58 5.64 6.48
N PRO A 316 -7.16 4.50 6.92
CA PRO A 316 -7.49 3.42 6.02
C PRO A 316 -8.59 3.86 5.06
N MET A 317 -8.39 3.55 3.78
CA MET A 317 -9.29 3.93 2.69
C MET A 317 -10.08 2.73 2.16
N VAL A 318 -9.53 1.53 2.33
CA VAL A 318 -10.11 0.27 1.85
C VAL A 318 -10.35 -0.66 3.03
N PHE A 319 -11.52 -1.28 3.09
CA PHE A 319 -11.89 -2.21 4.15
C PHE A 319 -12.31 -3.55 3.60
N SER A 320 -11.79 -4.62 4.19
CA SER A 320 -12.21 -5.99 3.89
C SER A 320 -12.43 -6.77 5.18
N GLY A 321 -13.41 -7.65 5.19
CA GLY A 321 -13.50 -8.70 6.20
C GLY A 321 -12.42 -9.75 5.95
N LEU A 322 -11.82 -10.24 7.02
CA LEU A 322 -10.75 -11.23 7.03
C LEU A 322 -11.13 -12.34 8.01
N TYR A 323 -11.24 -13.57 7.50
CA TYR A 323 -11.79 -14.72 8.21
C TYR A 323 -10.84 -15.90 8.09
N PRO A 324 -10.58 -16.64 9.18
CA PRO A 324 -9.85 -17.89 9.08
C PRO A 324 -10.72 -18.98 8.44
N VAL A 325 -10.12 -19.86 7.65
CA VAL A 325 -10.82 -21.01 7.06
C VAL A 325 -11.30 -21.95 8.16
N ASP A 326 -10.49 -22.16 9.20
CA ASP A 326 -10.87 -22.84 10.44
C ASP A 326 -11.20 -21.81 11.54
N GLY A 327 -12.40 -21.92 12.12
CA GLY A 327 -12.81 -21.05 13.23
C GLY A 327 -11.98 -21.24 14.50
N SER A 328 -11.24 -22.36 14.62
CA SER A 328 -10.32 -22.58 15.73
C SER A 328 -9.11 -21.64 15.71
N ASP A 329 -8.76 -21.10 14.54
CA ASP A 329 -7.63 -20.17 14.35
C ASP A 329 -7.99 -18.71 14.65
N TYR A 330 -9.25 -18.40 14.99
CA TYR A 330 -9.68 -17.03 15.31
C TYR A 330 -8.80 -16.34 16.39
N PRO A 331 -8.43 -17.00 17.51
CA PRO A 331 -7.52 -16.40 18.49
C PRO A 331 -6.12 -16.16 17.93
N ILE A 332 -5.63 -17.05 17.05
CA ILE A 332 -4.31 -16.93 16.43
C ILE A 332 -4.30 -15.75 15.45
N LEU A 333 -5.36 -15.59 14.64
CA LEU A 333 -5.54 -14.44 13.76
C LEU A 333 -5.57 -13.13 14.55
N ARG A 334 -6.26 -13.10 15.70
CA ARG A 334 -6.27 -11.93 16.58
C ARG A 334 -4.87 -11.56 17.05
N ASP A 335 -4.13 -12.53 17.60
CA ASP A 335 -2.78 -12.32 18.11
C ASP A 335 -1.81 -11.91 16.97
N ALA A 336 -2.02 -12.43 15.77
CA ALA A 336 -1.25 -12.08 14.58
C ALA A 336 -1.52 -10.63 14.13
N LEU A 337 -2.80 -10.21 14.10
CA LEU A 337 -3.18 -8.83 13.81
C LEU A 337 -2.66 -7.85 14.87
N ASP A 338 -2.73 -8.21 16.16
CA ASP A 338 -2.17 -7.43 17.26
C ASP A 338 -0.66 -7.22 17.07
N ARG A 339 0.08 -8.25 16.64
CA ARG A 339 1.52 -8.16 16.33
C ARG A 339 1.81 -7.36 15.07
N LEU A 340 1.05 -7.53 13.99
CA LEU A 340 1.26 -6.77 12.76
C LEU A 340 0.98 -5.28 12.95
N LYS A 341 -0.05 -4.94 13.73
CA LYS A 341 -0.39 -3.55 14.07
C LYS A 341 0.72 -2.81 14.81
N LEU A 342 1.65 -3.52 15.45
CA LEU A 342 2.85 -2.89 16.03
C LEU A 342 3.79 -2.37 14.93
N ASN A 343 3.88 -3.05 13.80
CA ASN A 343 4.76 -2.63 12.69
C ASN A 343 4.06 -1.76 11.65
N ASP A 344 2.73 -1.73 11.66
CA ASP A 344 1.93 -1.02 10.68
C ASP A 344 0.89 -0.11 11.35
N ALA A 345 1.22 1.18 11.39
CA ALA A 345 0.36 2.19 11.98
C ALA A 345 -0.95 2.42 11.19
N ALA A 346 -1.00 2.02 9.93
CA ALA A 346 -2.19 2.17 9.09
C ALA A 346 -3.20 1.03 9.26
N LEU A 347 -2.78 -0.09 9.86
CA LEU A 347 -3.63 -1.25 10.07
C LEU A 347 -4.61 -1.02 11.24
N ILE A 348 -5.89 -0.89 10.91
CA ILE A 348 -6.98 -0.83 11.87
C ILE A 348 -7.84 -2.08 11.69
N TYR A 349 -8.33 -2.66 12.77
CA TYR A 349 -9.26 -3.78 12.69
C TYR A 349 -10.22 -3.83 13.86
N GLU A 350 -11.40 -4.39 13.60
CA GLU A 350 -12.47 -4.60 14.58
C GLU A 350 -13.04 -6.02 14.44
N PRO A 351 -13.43 -6.69 15.54
CA PRO A 351 -14.07 -8.00 15.46
C PRO A 351 -15.36 -7.96 14.64
N GLU A 352 -15.52 -8.93 13.75
CA GLU A 352 -16.67 -9.04 12.86
C GLU A 352 -17.22 -10.47 12.87
N THR A 353 -18.53 -10.62 12.72
CA THR A 353 -19.18 -11.92 12.60
C THR A 353 -19.99 -11.98 11.32
N SER A 354 -19.70 -12.96 10.47
CA SER A 354 -20.51 -13.26 9.29
C SER A 354 -21.30 -14.54 9.51
N VAL A 355 -22.52 -14.59 8.98
CA VAL A 355 -23.36 -15.79 9.00
C VAL A 355 -22.71 -16.95 8.24
N ALA A 356 -22.03 -16.64 7.14
CA ALA A 356 -21.42 -17.66 6.27
C ALA A 356 -19.97 -18.02 6.67
N LEU A 357 -19.19 -17.06 7.13
CA LEU A 357 -17.76 -17.24 7.40
C LEU A 357 -17.42 -17.40 8.90
N GLY A 358 -18.38 -17.14 9.79
CA GLY A 358 -18.18 -17.21 11.23
C GLY A 358 -17.46 -15.98 11.77
N PHE A 359 -16.57 -16.19 12.75
CA PHE A 359 -15.84 -15.12 13.42
C PHE A 359 -14.63 -14.68 12.60
N GLY A 360 -14.48 -13.38 12.40
CA GLY A 360 -13.35 -12.77 11.71
C GLY A 360 -13.12 -11.34 12.18
N PHE A 361 -12.45 -10.56 11.35
CA PHE A 361 -12.15 -9.16 11.62
C PHE A 361 -12.47 -8.31 10.39
N ARG A 362 -13.08 -7.16 10.61
CA ARG A 362 -13.13 -6.08 9.63
C ARG A 362 -11.79 -5.35 9.70
N VAL A 363 -11.03 -5.35 8.63
CA VAL A 363 -9.68 -4.76 8.58
C VAL A 363 -9.66 -3.61 7.58
N GLY A 364 -9.07 -2.48 7.99
CA GLY A 364 -8.83 -1.29 7.18
C GLY A 364 -7.38 -1.23 6.68
N TYR A 365 -7.22 -0.82 5.42
CA TYR A 365 -5.98 -0.79 4.66
C TYR A 365 -5.82 0.56 3.93
N LEU A 366 -4.59 0.95 3.62
CA LEU A 366 -4.30 2.11 2.78
C LEU A 366 -4.75 1.93 1.32
N GLY A 367 -4.69 0.70 0.82
CA GLY A 367 -5.11 0.32 -0.52
C GLY A 367 -5.05 -1.19 -0.75
N LEU A 368 -5.14 -1.60 -2.01
CA LEU A 368 -5.19 -3.01 -2.41
C LEU A 368 -3.88 -3.74 -2.20
N LEU A 369 -2.75 -3.12 -2.56
CA LEU A 369 -1.44 -3.75 -2.38
C LEU A 369 -1.16 -3.93 -0.90
N HIS A 370 -1.53 -2.94 -0.08
CA HIS A 370 -1.42 -3.06 1.37
C HIS A 370 -2.27 -4.23 1.91
N LEU A 371 -3.51 -4.42 1.42
CA LEU A 371 -4.34 -5.58 1.76
C LEU A 371 -3.65 -6.89 1.41
N GLU A 372 -3.16 -7.02 0.18
CA GLU A 372 -2.48 -8.24 -0.28
C GLU A 372 -1.24 -8.56 0.55
N ILE A 373 -0.41 -7.54 0.85
CA ILE A 373 0.78 -7.70 1.68
C ILE A 373 0.39 -8.17 3.09
N VAL A 374 -0.57 -7.49 3.74
CA VAL A 374 -0.99 -7.86 5.10
C VAL A 374 -1.54 -9.28 5.13
N ARG A 375 -2.37 -9.65 4.15
CA ARG A 375 -2.90 -11.01 4.03
C ARG A 375 -1.78 -12.03 3.87
N GLU A 376 -0.88 -11.82 2.91
CA GLU A 376 0.20 -12.76 2.62
C GLU A 376 1.18 -12.90 3.79
N ARG A 377 1.43 -11.82 4.53
CA ARG A 377 2.19 -11.87 5.79
C ARG A 377 1.48 -12.70 6.85
N LEU A 378 0.17 -12.54 7.03
CA LEU A 378 -0.60 -13.36 7.97
C LEU A 378 -0.55 -14.85 7.58
N GLU A 379 -0.68 -15.17 6.30
CA GLU A 379 -0.62 -16.54 5.80
C GLU A 379 0.78 -17.17 5.99
N ARG A 380 1.85 -16.42 5.69
CA ARG A 380 3.24 -16.93 5.74
C ARG A 380 3.88 -16.87 7.12
N GLU A 381 3.78 -15.75 7.83
CA GLU A 381 4.47 -15.53 9.11
C GLU A 381 3.76 -16.24 10.27
N PHE A 382 2.44 -16.43 10.17
CA PHE A 382 1.63 -17.02 11.23
C PHE A 382 0.97 -18.35 10.82
N THR A 383 1.22 -18.83 9.60
CA THR A 383 0.70 -20.10 9.06
C THR A 383 -0.83 -20.18 9.18
N LEU A 384 -1.50 -19.12 8.74
CA LEU A 384 -2.97 -19.01 8.77
C LEU A 384 -3.54 -19.21 7.37
N ASP A 385 -4.62 -19.97 7.23
CA ASP A 385 -5.39 -20.01 5.99
C ASP A 385 -6.54 -19.00 6.09
N LEU A 386 -6.51 -17.96 5.25
CA LEU A 386 -7.42 -16.82 5.35
C LEU A 386 -8.30 -16.63 4.11
N ILE A 387 -9.50 -16.13 4.35
CA ILE A 387 -10.47 -15.70 3.35
C ILE A 387 -10.71 -14.20 3.53
N SER A 388 -10.54 -13.44 2.45
CA SER A 388 -10.89 -12.01 2.42
C SER A 388 -12.18 -11.80 1.62
N THR A 389 -13.07 -10.94 2.12
CA THR A 389 -14.24 -10.48 1.35
C THR A 389 -13.82 -9.51 0.25
N ALA A 390 -14.75 -9.13 -0.62
CA ALA A 390 -14.51 -8.01 -1.54
C ALA A 390 -14.17 -6.73 -0.74
N PRO A 391 -13.16 -5.97 -1.19
CA PRO A 391 -12.82 -4.69 -0.57
C PRO A 391 -13.96 -3.68 -0.79
N ASN A 392 -14.23 -2.86 0.22
CA ASN A 392 -15.19 -1.76 0.16
C ASN A 392 -14.55 -0.46 0.65
N VAL A 393 -15.15 0.67 0.29
CA VAL A 393 -14.79 1.99 0.82
C VAL A 393 -15.75 2.39 1.94
N ILE A 394 -15.40 3.45 2.65
CA ILE A 394 -16.29 4.08 3.64
C ILE A 394 -17.36 4.90 2.91
N TYR A 395 -18.61 4.81 3.34
CA TYR A 395 -19.69 5.69 2.87
C TYR A 395 -20.29 6.47 4.05
N GLU A 396 -20.67 7.73 3.82
CA GLU A 396 -21.49 8.48 4.76
C GLU A 396 -22.95 8.48 4.30
N VAL A 397 -23.84 7.89 5.10
CA VAL A 397 -25.27 7.85 4.79
C VAL A 397 -26.01 8.82 5.71
N THR A 398 -26.61 9.85 5.11
CA THR A 398 -27.50 10.78 5.81
C THR A 398 -28.95 10.36 5.64
N MET A 399 -29.61 10.09 6.75
CA MET A 399 -31.02 9.70 6.83
C MET A 399 -31.94 10.94 6.71
N GLU A 400 -33.23 10.75 6.40
CA GLU A 400 -34.20 11.88 6.35
C GLU A 400 -34.31 12.63 7.69
N ASP A 401 -34.04 11.96 8.81
CA ASP A 401 -34.01 12.57 10.15
C ASP A 401 -32.70 13.32 10.47
N LYS A 402 -31.80 13.44 9.48
CA LYS A 402 -30.46 14.05 9.56
C LYS A 402 -29.46 13.29 10.44
N SER A 403 -29.76 12.07 10.88
CA SER A 403 -28.74 11.21 11.45
C SER A 403 -27.74 10.78 10.37
N ILE A 404 -26.46 10.78 10.71
CA ILE A 404 -25.37 10.37 9.83
C ILE A 404 -24.86 9.02 10.33
N VAL A 405 -24.79 8.06 9.42
CA VAL A 405 -24.26 6.72 9.67
C VAL A 405 -23.06 6.51 8.76
N THR A 406 -21.89 6.29 9.37
CA THR A 406 -20.70 5.84 8.64
C THR A 406 -20.82 4.34 8.38
N VAL A 407 -20.86 3.96 7.10
CA VAL A 407 -21.04 2.59 6.65
C VAL A 407 -19.70 2.08 6.15
N THR A 408 -19.12 1.11 6.86
CA THR A 408 -17.88 0.46 6.43
C THR A 408 -18.14 -0.92 5.84
N ASN A 409 -19.24 -1.57 6.23
CA ASN A 409 -19.71 -2.83 5.68
C ASN A 409 -21.10 -2.64 5.03
N PRO A 410 -21.35 -3.19 3.83
CA PRO A 410 -22.70 -3.26 3.24
C PRO A 410 -23.81 -3.70 4.21
N SER A 411 -23.54 -4.58 5.17
CA SER A 411 -24.51 -5.01 6.19
C SER A 411 -24.97 -3.90 7.13
N GLU A 412 -24.12 -2.91 7.41
CA GLU A 412 -24.41 -1.74 8.26
C GLU A 412 -25.26 -0.68 7.54
N PHE A 413 -25.40 -0.81 6.22
CA PHE A 413 -26.14 0.15 5.41
C PHE A 413 -27.58 0.28 5.95
N PRO A 414 -28.01 1.49 6.34
CA PRO A 414 -29.24 1.66 7.09
C PRO A 414 -30.46 1.34 6.23
N GLY A 415 -31.45 0.68 6.83
CA GLY A 415 -32.76 0.50 6.23
C GLY A 415 -33.63 1.75 6.41
N GLY A 416 -34.66 1.91 5.58
CA GLY A 416 -35.61 3.03 5.67
C GLY A 416 -35.47 4.03 4.53
N LYS A 417 -35.82 5.29 4.78
CA LYS A 417 -35.73 6.38 3.81
C LYS A 417 -34.41 7.12 3.96
N ILE A 418 -33.56 6.98 2.96
CA ILE A 418 -32.26 7.61 2.88
C ILE A 418 -32.41 8.98 2.22
N GLY A 419 -31.80 10.01 2.80
CA GLY A 419 -31.76 11.35 2.24
C GLY A 419 -30.65 11.50 1.22
N GLU A 420 -29.41 11.20 1.63
CA GLU A 420 -28.21 11.35 0.80
C GLU A 420 -27.18 10.28 1.17
N VAL A 421 -26.47 9.75 0.16
CA VAL A 421 -25.30 8.89 0.35
C VAL A 421 -24.10 9.59 -0.25
N ARG A 422 -23.03 9.72 0.54
CA ARG A 422 -21.77 10.27 0.07
C ARG A 422 -20.72 9.17 -0.03
N GLU A 423 -19.96 9.22 -1.12
CA GLU A 423 -18.85 8.32 -1.40
C GLU A 423 -17.53 9.09 -1.52
N PRO A 424 -16.39 8.49 -1.14
CA PRO A 424 -15.09 9.10 -1.28
C PRO A 424 -14.69 9.23 -2.75
N ILE A 425 -14.10 10.37 -3.07
CA ILE A 425 -13.55 10.67 -4.40
C ILE A 425 -12.06 10.91 -4.34
N VAL A 426 -11.40 10.55 -5.43
CA VAL A 426 -9.98 10.75 -5.63
C VAL A 426 -9.72 11.63 -6.83
N LYS A 427 -8.65 12.41 -6.75
CA LYS A 427 -7.99 13.01 -7.89
C LYS A 427 -6.97 12.00 -8.41
N ALA A 428 -7.25 11.41 -9.57
CA ALA A 428 -6.38 10.45 -10.23
C ALA A 428 -5.55 11.13 -11.31
N THR A 429 -4.27 10.81 -11.34
CA THR A 429 -3.32 11.19 -12.40
C THR A 429 -2.93 9.93 -13.15
N ILE A 430 -3.28 9.88 -14.44
CA ILE A 430 -2.95 8.75 -15.32
C ILE A 430 -1.96 9.23 -16.37
N ILE A 431 -0.81 8.58 -16.44
CA ILE A 431 0.16 8.79 -17.52
C ILE A 431 0.07 7.60 -18.47
N ALA A 432 -0.02 7.88 -19.77
CA ALA A 432 -0.03 6.85 -20.80
C ALA A 432 0.56 7.36 -22.11
N PRO A 433 0.99 6.46 -23.01
CA PRO A 433 1.29 6.84 -24.38
C PRO A 433 0.07 7.46 -25.09
N ALA A 434 0.30 8.46 -25.93
CA ALA A 434 -0.75 9.21 -26.63
C ALA A 434 -1.66 8.33 -27.50
N GLU A 435 -1.17 7.17 -27.97
CA GLU A 435 -1.98 6.21 -28.73
C GLU A 435 -3.10 5.55 -27.90
N PHE A 436 -2.98 5.49 -26.57
CA PHE A 436 -3.94 4.84 -25.68
C PHE A 436 -4.97 5.81 -25.06
N ILE A 437 -4.93 7.11 -25.38
CA ILE A 437 -5.85 8.12 -24.83
C ILE A 437 -7.29 7.64 -24.90
N GLY A 438 -7.76 7.20 -26.07
CA GLY A 438 -9.15 6.77 -26.24
C GLY A 438 -9.55 5.60 -25.33
N ALA A 439 -8.66 4.63 -25.14
CA ALA A 439 -8.92 3.47 -24.29
C ALA A 439 -8.94 3.83 -22.79
N VAL A 440 -8.07 4.75 -22.37
CA VAL A 440 -8.05 5.28 -20.99
C VAL A 440 -9.28 6.12 -20.71
N MET A 441 -9.66 7.01 -21.63
CA MET A 441 -10.84 7.85 -21.48
C MET A 441 -12.12 7.01 -21.38
N GLU A 442 -12.28 5.99 -22.23
CA GLU A 442 -13.41 5.07 -22.18
C GLU A 442 -13.47 4.33 -20.83
N LEU A 443 -12.34 3.86 -20.32
CA LEU A 443 -12.27 3.19 -19.02
C LEU A 443 -12.68 4.14 -17.88
N CYS A 444 -12.12 5.36 -17.84
CA CYS A 444 -12.42 6.33 -16.78
C CYS A 444 -13.90 6.75 -16.83
N GLN A 445 -14.45 7.02 -18.01
CA GLN A 445 -15.86 7.39 -18.17
C GLN A 445 -16.82 6.25 -17.80
N GLY A 446 -16.49 5.00 -18.17
CA GLY A 446 -17.24 3.83 -17.73
C GLY A 446 -17.26 3.64 -16.21
N ARG A 447 -16.32 4.27 -15.51
CA ARG A 447 -16.14 4.26 -14.05
C ARG A 447 -16.57 5.58 -13.40
N ARG A 448 -17.45 6.34 -14.06
CA ARG A 448 -18.01 7.61 -13.59
C ARG A 448 -16.95 8.71 -13.36
N GLY A 449 -15.84 8.64 -14.09
CA GLY A 449 -14.76 9.61 -14.00
C GLY A 449 -15.03 10.90 -14.76
N GLU A 450 -14.73 12.02 -14.11
CA GLU A 450 -14.79 13.35 -14.71
C GLU A 450 -13.40 13.83 -15.10
N LEU A 451 -13.18 14.11 -16.39
CA LEU A 451 -11.90 14.63 -16.89
C LEU A 451 -11.73 16.09 -16.44
N GLN A 452 -10.68 16.36 -15.67
CA GLN A 452 -10.32 17.71 -15.21
C GLN A 452 -9.35 18.41 -16.17
N GLY A 453 -8.44 17.66 -16.77
CA GLY A 453 -7.46 18.23 -17.70
C GLY A 453 -6.57 17.16 -18.33
N MET A 454 -5.89 17.56 -19.41
CA MET A 454 -5.00 16.70 -20.16
C MET A 454 -3.84 17.52 -20.70
N ASP A 455 -2.61 17.14 -20.36
CA ASP A 455 -1.39 17.82 -20.79
C ASP A 455 -0.44 16.84 -21.47
N TYR A 456 0.29 17.29 -22.47
CA TYR A 456 1.32 16.49 -23.13
C TYR A 456 2.67 16.72 -22.43
N LEU A 457 3.20 15.66 -21.81
CA LEU A 457 4.55 15.69 -21.21
C LEU A 457 5.61 15.64 -22.31
N SER A 458 5.31 14.95 -23.40
CA SER A 458 6.13 14.89 -24.61
C SER A 458 5.24 14.62 -25.84
N ALA A 459 5.85 14.51 -27.02
CA ALA A 459 5.10 14.25 -28.26
C ALA A 459 4.32 12.92 -28.22
N ASP A 460 4.75 11.96 -27.40
CA ASP A 460 4.18 10.62 -27.32
C ASP A 460 3.63 10.24 -25.94
N ARG A 461 3.75 11.10 -24.93
CA ARG A 461 3.16 10.89 -23.58
C ARG A 461 2.16 11.95 -23.19
N VAL A 462 1.09 11.50 -22.57
CA VAL A 462 0.02 12.34 -22.06
C VAL A 462 -0.20 12.09 -20.57
N GLU A 463 -0.39 13.16 -19.83
CA GLU A 463 -0.91 13.17 -18.47
C GLU A 463 -2.41 13.51 -18.55
N MET A 464 -3.25 12.66 -17.94
CA MET A 464 -4.68 12.88 -17.83
C MET A 464 -5.07 12.95 -16.35
N ARG A 465 -5.76 14.03 -15.97
CA ARG A 465 -6.24 14.25 -14.60
C ARG A 465 -7.73 14.02 -14.52
N TYR A 466 -8.16 13.13 -13.64
CA TYR A 466 -9.55 12.75 -13.43
C TYR A 466 -9.98 12.91 -11.98
N ILE A 467 -11.27 13.18 -11.77
CA ILE A 467 -11.92 12.90 -10.48
C ILE A 467 -12.68 11.58 -10.64
N LEU A 468 -12.40 10.60 -9.78
CA LEU A 468 -12.98 9.27 -9.82
C LEU A 468 -13.53 8.88 -8.44
N PRO A 469 -14.66 8.16 -8.36
CA PRO A 469 -15.09 7.52 -7.13
C PRO A 469 -14.08 6.45 -6.69
N LEU A 470 -13.66 6.48 -5.42
CA LEU A 470 -12.70 5.49 -4.90
C LEU A 470 -13.23 4.05 -5.06
N ALA A 471 -14.54 3.84 -4.84
CA ALA A 471 -15.19 2.54 -5.00
C ALA A 471 -15.02 1.91 -6.40
N GLU A 472 -14.89 2.74 -7.43
CA GLU A 472 -14.76 2.28 -8.82
C GLU A 472 -13.31 1.96 -9.20
N ILE A 473 -12.34 2.50 -8.45
CA ILE A 473 -10.91 2.25 -8.70
C ILE A 473 -10.33 1.13 -7.82
N VAL A 474 -10.92 0.89 -6.65
CA VAL A 474 -10.48 -0.15 -5.70
C VAL A 474 -10.74 -1.56 -6.25
N PHE A 475 -11.51 -1.73 -7.31
CA PHE A 475 -11.77 -3.05 -7.87
C PHE A 475 -11.48 -3.12 -9.38
N ASP A 476 -10.46 -3.92 -9.75
CA ASP A 476 -10.09 -4.28 -11.13
C ASP A 476 -9.70 -3.10 -12.06
N PHE A 477 -9.76 -1.85 -11.59
CA PHE A 477 -9.45 -0.68 -12.42
C PHE A 477 -8.00 -0.68 -12.90
N PHE A 478 -7.06 -0.94 -11.99
CA PHE A 478 -5.64 -0.94 -12.31
C PHE A 478 -5.28 -2.08 -13.29
N ASP A 479 -5.88 -3.26 -13.12
CA ASP A 479 -5.68 -4.40 -14.01
C ASP A 479 -6.28 -4.14 -15.39
N GLN A 480 -7.47 -3.54 -15.46
CA GLN A 480 -8.07 -3.12 -16.73
C GLN A 480 -7.25 -2.01 -17.41
N LEU A 481 -6.75 -1.04 -16.65
CA LEU A 481 -5.92 0.04 -17.16
C LEU A 481 -4.64 -0.52 -17.79
N LYS A 482 -3.94 -1.40 -17.07
CA LYS A 482 -2.77 -2.11 -17.61
C LYS A 482 -3.12 -2.95 -18.83
N SER A 483 -4.21 -3.71 -18.79
CA SER A 483 -4.62 -4.56 -19.91
C SER A 483 -4.91 -3.75 -21.18
N LYS A 484 -5.69 -2.67 -21.06
CA LYS A 484 -6.05 -1.78 -22.18
C LYS A 484 -4.88 -1.00 -22.75
N THR A 485 -3.86 -0.72 -21.94
CA THR A 485 -2.66 0.04 -22.36
C THR A 485 -1.43 -0.84 -22.55
N ARG A 486 -1.59 -2.17 -22.57
CA ARG A 486 -0.47 -3.15 -22.66
C ARG A 486 0.58 -3.00 -21.56
N GLY A 487 0.18 -2.45 -20.41
CA GLY A 487 1.02 -2.21 -19.25
C GLY A 487 1.77 -0.88 -19.27
N TYR A 488 1.57 -0.03 -20.29
CA TYR A 488 2.27 1.25 -20.41
C TYR A 488 1.64 2.39 -19.63
N ALA A 489 0.39 2.25 -19.15
CA ALA A 489 -0.20 3.28 -18.30
C ALA A 489 0.14 3.07 -16.84
N SER A 490 0.45 4.18 -16.17
CA SER A 490 0.60 4.29 -14.74
C SER A 490 -0.51 5.17 -14.15
N LEU A 491 -0.87 4.87 -12.91
CA LEU A 491 -1.91 5.56 -12.16
C LEU A 491 -1.34 5.96 -10.80
N ASP A 492 -1.61 7.20 -10.43
CA ASP A 492 -1.45 7.72 -9.08
C ASP A 492 -2.76 8.42 -8.66
N TYR A 493 -3.07 8.45 -7.37
CA TYR A 493 -4.30 9.12 -6.91
C TYR A 493 -4.19 9.64 -5.47
N ASP A 494 -4.84 10.77 -5.24
CA ASP A 494 -4.98 11.39 -3.92
C ASP A 494 -6.46 11.54 -3.55
N VAL A 495 -6.81 11.26 -2.29
CA VAL A 495 -8.18 11.44 -1.80
C VAL A 495 -8.44 12.93 -1.56
N ILE A 496 -9.48 13.47 -2.20
CA ILE A 496 -9.80 14.91 -2.14
C ILE A 496 -11.07 15.25 -1.36
N GLY A 497 -11.85 14.25 -0.96
CA GLY A 497 -13.08 14.43 -0.18
C GLY A 497 -14.16 13.44 -0.57
N GLU A 498 -15.41 13.87 -0.48
CA GLU A 498 -16.59 13.04 -0.69
C GLU A 498 -17.63 13.74 -1.56
N GLN A 499 -18.31 12.97 -2.42
CA GLN A 499 -19.39 13.45 -3.28
C GLN A 499 -20.69 12.71 -3.00
N ALA A 500 -21.82 13.38 -3.24
CA ALA A 500 -23.13 12.72 -3.22
C ALA A 500 -23.29 11.80 -4.45
N ALA A 501 -23.82 10.60 -4.24
CA ALA A 501 -24.00 9.62 -5.31
C ALA A 501 -25.28 8.78 -5.13
N ASP A 502 -25.86 8.36 -6.26
CA ASP A 502 -27.05 7.50 -6.31
C ASP A 502 -26.66 6.03 -6.07
N LEU A 503 -26.26 5.73 -4.82
CA LEU A 503 -25.83 4.40 -4.40
C LEU A 503 -26.99 3.58 -3.84
N VAL A 504 -26.99 2.29 -4.17
CA VAL A 504 -27.96 1.31 -3.68
C VAL A 504 -27.24 0.08 -3.15
N LYS A 505 -27.76 -0.47 -2.05
CA LYS A 505 -27.34 -1.77 -1.55
C LYS A 505 -28.02 -2.88 -2.35
N VAL A 506 -27.20 -3.76 -2.93
CA VAL A 506 -27.65 -4.99 -3.59
C VAL A 506 -27.39 -6.16 -2.66
N ASP A 507 -28.47 -6.81 -2.24
CA ASP A 507 -28.48 -7.98 -1.38
C ASP A 507 -28.59 -9.26 -2.20
N ILE A 508 -27.78 -10.25 -1.86
CA ILE A 508 -27.88 -11.60 -2.45
C ILE A 508 -28.65 -12.50 -1.49
N LEU A 509 -29.73 -13.08 -2.00
CA LEU A 509 -30.64 -13.96 -1.29
C LEU A 509 -30.49 -15.39 -1.82
N LEU A 510 -30.16 -16.33 -0.94
CA LEU A 510 -30.18 -17.76 -1.22
C LEU A 510 -31.38 -18.37 -0.53
N GLN A 511 -32.32 -18.90 -1.32
CA GLN A 511 -33.57 -19.45 -0.79
C GLN A 511 -34.40 -18.43 0.03
N GLY A 512 -34.18 -17.14 -0.19
CA GLY A 512 -34.86 -16.06 0.54
C GLY A 512 -34.14 -15.64 1.83
N GLU A 513 -33.06 -16.31 2.20
CA GLU A 513 -32.16 -15.88 3.28
C GLU A 513 -31.06 -15.00 2.70
N GLN A 514 -30.79 -13.88 3.36
CA GLN A 514 -29.76 -12.94 2.93
C GLN A 514 -28.38 -13.48 3.31
N VAL A 515 -27.45 -13.40 2.36
CA VAL A 515 -26.03 -13.69 2.59
C VAL A 515 -25.28 -12.37 2.57
N ASP A 516 -25.06 -11.86 3.77
CA ASP A 516 -24.30 -10.65 4.11
C ASP A 516 -23.02 -10.50 3.29
N ALA A 517 -22.20 -11.55 3.23
CA ALA A 517 -20.87 -11.47 2.67
C ALA A 517 -20.81 -11.39 1.12
N PHE A 518 -21.95 -11.51 0.42
CA PHE A 518 -22.08 -11.21 -1.02
C PHE A 518 -22.82 -9.90 -1.30
N SER A 519 -23.25 -9.18 -0.27
CA SER A 519 -23.95 -7.91 -0.44
C SER A 519 -22.94 -6.81 -0.78
N ALA A 520 -23.32 -5.89 -1.67
CA ALA A 520 -22.44 -4.80 -2.10
C ALA A 520 -23.21 -3.49 -2.26
N ILE A 521 -22.52 -2.38 -2.06
CA ILE A 521 -23.02 -1.04 -2.35
C ILE A 521 -22.50 -0.65 -3.73
N VAL A 522 -23.41 -0.36 -4.65
CA VAL A 522 -23.09 -0.07 -6.05
C VAL A 522 -23.92 1.11 -6.55
N HIS A 523 -23.44 1.76 -7.61
CA HIS A 523 -24.25 2.76 -8.30
C HIS A 523 -25.52 2.14 -8.87
N LYS A 524 -26.63 2.87 -8.78
CA LYS A 524 -27.97 2.40 -9.18
C LYS A 524 -28.03 1.87 -10.61
N ASP A 525 -27.30 2.48 -11.53
CA ASP A 525 -27.25 2.06 -12.93
C ASP A 525 -26.53 0.72 -13.14
N ASN A 526 -25.56 0.41 -12.27
CA ASN A 526 -24.77 -0.82 -12.32
C ASN A 526 -25.40 -1.97 -11.52
N ALA A 527 -26.39 -1.69 -10.68
CA ALA A 527 -26.98 -2.66 -9.77
C ALA A 527 -27.54 -3.91 -10.47
N TYR A 528 -28.19 -3.75 -11.63
CA TYR A 528 -28.71 -4.87 -12.41
C TYR A 528 -27.59 -5.76 -12.99
N ALA A 529 -26.55 -5.15 -13.54
CA ALA A 529 -25.41 -5.87 -14.13
C ALA A 529 -24.65 -6.65 -13.05
N TYR A 530 -24.38 -6.02 -11.91
CA TYR A 530 -23.76 -6.67 -10.75
C TYR A 530 -24.60 -7.85 -10.25
N GLY A 531 -25.90 -7.62 -10.03
CA GLY A 531 -26.82 -8.66 -9.55
C GLY A 531 -26.91 -9.86 -10.49
N LEU A 532 -26.97 -9.62 -11.81
CA LEU A 532 -26.99 -10.69 -12.81
C LEU A 532 -25.70 -11.52 -12.81
N SER A 533 -24.54 -10.85 -12.77
CA SER A 533 -23.23 -11.48 -12.72
C SER A 533 -23.10 -12.39 -11.49
N MET A 534 -23.37 -11.85 -10.30
CA MET A 534 -23.23 -12.57 -9.04
C MET A 534 -24.16 -13.79 -8.95
N VAL A 535 -25.43 -13.60 -9.31
CA VAL A 535 -26.44 -14.68 -9.30
C VAL A 535 -26.08 -15.78 -10.31
N GLY A 536 -25.53 -15.41 -11.47
CA GLY A 536 -25.02 -16.35 -12.48
C GLY A 536 -23.82 -17.17 -11.99
N LYS A 537 -22.86 -16.55 -11.30
CA LYS A 537 -21.70 -17.22 -10.70
C LYS A 537 -22.12 -18.23 -9.64
N LEU A 538 -22.95 -17.80 -8.68
CA LEU A 538 -23.42 -18.65 -7.59
C LEU A 538 -24.19 -19.88 -8.10
N LYS A 539 -24.95 -19.75 -9.18
CA LYS A 539 -25.65 -20.88 -9.82
C LYS A 539 -24.70 -21.98 -10.28
N ASN A 540 -23.50 -21.61 -10.76
CA ASN A 540 -22.50 -22.56 -11.25
C ASN A 540 -21.68 -23.18 -10.11
N LEU A 541 -21.46 -22.43 -9.03
CA LEU A 541 -20.62 -22.84 -7.90
C LEU A 541 -21.37 -23.67 -6.86
N ILE A 542 -22.67 -23.39 -6.64
CA ILE A 542 -23.46 -24.11 -5.65
C ILE A 542 -23.92 -25.46 -6.21
N ASN A 543 -23.64 -26.52 -5.46
CA ASN A 543 -24.05 -27.87 -5.80
C ASN A 543 -25.57 -28.03 -5.89
N ARG A 544 -26.03 -28.87 -6.83
CA ARG A 544 -27.45 -29.15 -7.00
C ARG A 544 -28.00 -29.89 -5.78
N GLN A 545 -29.14 -29.41 -5.27
CA GLN A 545 -29.85 -30.02 -4.16
C GLN A 545 -31.01 -30.91 -4.62
N GLN A 546 -31.64 -31.67 -3.71
CA GLN A 546 -32.83 -32.47 -4.05
C GLN A 546 -34.07 -31.62 -4.36
N PHE A 547 -34.03 -30.34 -4.02
CA PHE A 547 -35.05 -29.33 -4.30
C PHE A 547 -34.45 -28.17 -5.12
N GLU A 548 -35.32 -27.30 -5.64
CA GLU A 548 -34.88 -26.14 -6.43
C GLU A 548 -34.45 -25.02 -5.51
N VAL A 549 -33.25 -24.49 -5.74
CA VAL A 549 -32.68 -23.39 -4.96
C VAL A 549 -32.76 -22.11 -5.79
N PRO A 550 -33.63 -21.15 -5.43
CA PRO A 550 -33.62 -19.85 -6.06
C PRO A 550 -32.48 -19.00 -5.51
N ILE A 551 -31.74 -18.37 -6.40
CA ILE A 551 -30.70 -17.37 -6.10
C ILE A 551 -31.23 -16.05 -6.63
N GLN A 552 -31.27 -15.01 -5.80
CA GLN A 552 -31.87 -13.73 -6.15
C GLN A 552 -30.93 -12.60 -5.74
N ALA A 553 -30.84 -11.57 -6.59
CA ALA A 553 -30.29 -10.28 -6.19
C ALA A 553 -31.46 -9.32 -5.98
N ALA A 554 -31.46 -8.56 -4.90
CA ALA A 554 -32.53 -7.64 -4.52
C ALA A 554 -31.97 -6.29 -4.08
N ILE A 555 -32.76 -5.24 -4.28
CA ILE A 555 -32.56 -3.91 -3.70
C ILE A 555 -33.73 -3.68 -2.76
N GLY A 556 -33.48 -3.78 -1.45
CA GLY A 556 -34.53 -3.86 -0.45
C GLY A 556 -35.52 -5.00 -0.76
N ALA A 557 -36.80 -4.68 -0.92
CA ALA A 557 -37.83 -5.68 -1.22
C ALA A 557 -37.91 -6.08 -2.71
N ARG A 558 -37.25 -5.34 -3.62
CA ARG A 558 -37.38 -5.55 -5.07
C ARG A 558 -36.30 -6.49 -5.58
N VAL A 559 -36.70 -7.65 -6.08
CA VAL A 559 -35.79 -8.57 -6.80
C VAL A 559 -35.45 -7.98 -8.17
N ILE A 560 -34.15 -7.79 -8.43
CA ILE A 560 -33.63 -7.25 -9.69
C ILE A 560 -33.13 -8.35 -10.64
N ALA A 561 -32.55 -9.42 -10.11
CA ALA A 561 -32.07 -10.57 -10.90
C ALA A 561 -32.39 -11.88 -10.17
N ARG A 562 -32.62 -12.95 -10.92
CA ARG A 562 -32.94 -14.26 -10.36
C ARG A 562 -32.46 -15.40 -11.25
N GLU A 563 -31.78 -16.35 -10.64
CA GLU A 563 -31.47 -17.66 -11.22
C GLU A 563 -32.04 -18.78 -10.34
N THR A 564 -32.08 -19.99 -10.87
CA THR A 564 -32.54 -21.15 -10.10
C THR A 564 -31.70 -22.37 -10.42
N ILE A 565 -31.12 -22.96 -9.37
CA ILE A 565 -30.41 -24.24 -9.46
C ILE A 565 -31.45 -25.34 -9.55
N ARG A 566 -31.37 -26.13 -10.63
CA ARG A 566 -32.29 -27.24 -10.87
C ARG A 566 -32.09 -28.35 -9.85
N ALA A 567 -33.19 -28.84 -9.31
CA ALA A 567 -33.20 -29.97 -8.39
C ALA A 567 -32.68 -31.26 -9.05
N ILE A 568 -31.87 -32.04 -8.33
CA ILE A 568 -31.51 -33.41 -8.70
C ILE A 568 -32.78 -34.24 -8.84
N ARG A 569 -32.92 -34.97 -9.95
CA ARG A 569 -34.06 -35.88 -10.18
C ARG A 569 -33.54 -37.31 -10.20
N LYS A 570 -33.96 -38.09 -9.21
CA LYS A 570 -33.86 -39.55 -9.28
C LYS A 570 -34.94 -40.05 -10.24
N ASP A 571 -34.57 -40.92 -11.17
CA ASP A 571 -35.54 -41.60 -12.01
C ASP A 571 -36.30 -42.64 -11.19
N VAL A 572 -37.47 -42.22 -10.67
CA VAL A 572 -38.37 -43.08 -9.90
C VAL A 572 -39.13 -44.07 -10.78
N LEU A 573 -39.06 -43.92 -12.11
CA LEU A 573 -39.75 -44.77 -13.08
C LEU A 573 -38.86 -45.89 -13.63
N ALA A 574 -37.56 -45.89 -13.33
CA ALA A 574 -36.60 -46.87 -13.84
C ALA A 574 -36.98 -48.35 -13.56
N LYS A 575 -37.72 -48.62 -12.47
CA LYS A 575 -38.21 -49.97 -12.13
C LYS A 575 -39.66 -50.24 -12.55
N CYS A 576 -40.29 -49.33 -13.29
CA CYS A 576 -41.66 -49.47 -13.78
C CYS A 576 -41.67 -50.13 -15.16
N TYR A 577 -41.64 -51.46 -15.20
CA TYR A 577 -41.77 -52.26 -16.41
C TYR A 577 -43.26 -52.47 -16.74
N GLY A 578 -43.93 -51.47 -17.34
CA GLY A 578 -45.33 -51.59 -17.74
C GLY A 578 -46.06 -50.30 -18.11
N GLY A 579 -47.27 -50.43 -18.66
CA GLY A 579 -48.15 -49.35 -19.11
C GLY A 579 -49.06 -48.74 -18.02
N ASP A 580 -48.96 -49.19 -16.77
CA ASP A 580 -49.80 -48.69 -15.68
C ASP A 580 -49.44 -47.24 -15.29
N ILE A 581 -50.20 -46.29 -15.85
CA ILE A 581 -50.07 -44.85 -15.62
C ILE A 581 -50.29 -44.51 -14.14
N SER A 582 -51.15 -45.25 -13.44
CA SER A 582 -51.51 -45.00 -12.05
C SER A 582 -50.31 -45.17 -11.12
N ARG A 583 -49.50 -46.21 -11.34
CA ARG A 583 -48.28 -46.48 -10.56
C ARG A 583 -47.19 -45.43 -10.83
N LYS A 584 -47.02 -45.03 -12.08
CA LYS A 584 -46.08 -43.95 -12.46
C LYS A 584 -46.48 -42.62 -11.80
N ARG A 585 -47.78 -42.29 -11.83
CA ARG A 585 -48.32 -41.06 -11.22
C ARG A 585 -48.13 -41.02 -9.71
N LYS A 586 -48.42 -42.11 -8.99
CA LYS A 586 -48.20 -42.21 -7.54
C LYS A 586 -46.74 -41.97 -7.14
N LEU A 587 -45.79 -42.51 -7.90
CA LEU A 587 -44.36 -42.32 -7.64
C LEU A 587 -43.91 -40.87 -7.89
N LEU A 588 -44.43 -40.25 -8.95
CA LEU A 588 -44.16 -38.84 -9.25
C LEU A 588 -44.78 -37.89 -8.23
N GLU A 589 -46.02 -38.15 -7.79
CA GLU A 589 -46.69 -37.36 -6.74
C GLU A 589 -45.94 -37.46 -5.41
N LYS A 590 -45.52 -38.67 -5.01
CA LYS A 590 -44.69 -38.88 -3.81
C LYS A 590 -43.35 -38.16 -3.90
N GLN A 591 -42.70 -38.17 -5.06
CA GLN A 591 -41.46 -37.42 -5.29
C GLN A 591 -41.70 -35.90 -5.21
N LYS A 592 -42.81 -35.40 -5.77
CA LYS A 592 -43.17 -33.98 -5.75
C LYS A 592 -43.46 -33.47 -4.33
N GLU A 593 -44.22 -34.23 -3.54
CA GLU A 593 -44.49 -33.91 -2.13
C GLU A 593 -43.21 -33.93 -1.30
N GLY A 594 -42.36 -34.95 -1.49
CA GLY A 594 -41.06 -35.02 -0.82
C GLY A 594 -40.19 -33.79 -1.11
N LYS A 595 -40.10 -33.38 -2.38
CA LYS A 595 -39.36 -32.17 -2.76
C LYS A 595 -39.97 -30.89 -2.20
N LYS A 596 -41.30 -30.77 -2.15
CA LYS A 596 -41.99 -29.61 -1.56
C LYS A 596 -41.70 -29.50 -0.07
N ARG A 597 -41.71 -30.63 0.65
CA ARG A 597 -41.37 -30.69 2.08
C ARG A 597 -39.90 -30.30 2.29
N MET A 598 -38.99 -30.84 1.49
CA MET A 598 -37.56 -30.50 1.57
C MET A 598 -37.30 -29.02 1.29
N LYS A 599 -38.02 -28.39 0.35
CA LYS A 599 -37.88 -26.95 0.07
C LYS A 599 -38.32 -26.04 1.23
N THR A 600 -39.27 -26.49 2.06
CA THR A 600 -39.81 -25.67 3.15
C THR A 600 -38.93 -25.72 4.40
N ILE A 601 -38.15 -26.79 4.56
CA ILE A 601 -37.36 -27.06 5.76
C ILE A 601 -35.85 -26.95 5.49
N GLY A 602 -35.42 -27.24 4.26
CA GLY A 602 -34.00 -27.25 3.90
C GLY A 602 -33.45 -25.84 3.80
N SER A 603 -32.40 -25.54 4.56
CA SER A 603 -31.47 -24.45 4.29
C SER A 603 -30.44 -24.89 3.25
N VAL A 604 -29.86 -23.93 2.54
CA VAL A 604 -28.76 -24.19 1.60
C VAL A 604 -27.51 -23.58 2.19
N GLU A 605 -26.65 -24.43 2.74
CA GLU A 605 -25.28 -24.04 3.04
C GLU A 605 -24.49 -23.90 1.74
N VAL A 606 -23.83 -22.75 1.58
CA VAL A 606 -22.86 -22.55 0.52
C VAL A 606 -21.58 -23.26 0.97
N PRO A 607 -21.04 -24.22 0.19
CA PRO A 607 -19.75 -24.81 0.50
C PRO A 607 -18.68 -23.71 0.58
N LYS A 608 -17.78 -23.78 1.57
CA LYS A 608 -16.68 -22.81 1.72
C LYS A 608 -15.90 -22.61 0.42
N GLU A 609 -15.64 -23.68 -0.34
CA GLU A 609 -14.98 -23.63 -1.64
C GLU A 609 -15.77 -22.82 -2.69
N ALA A 610 -17.09 -22.99 -2.75
CA ALA A 610 -17.96 -22.24 -3.65
C ALA A 610 -18.05 -20.76 -3.24
N PHE A 611 -17.96 -20.50 -1.94
CA PHE A 611 -17.93 -19.16 -1.37
C PHE A 611 -16.63 -18.43 -1.75
N ILE A 612 -15.48 -19.09 -1.53
CA ILE A 612 -14.16 -18.60 -1.93
C ILE A 612 -14.13 -18.36 -3.44
N ALA A 613 -14.56 -19.33 -4.26
CA ALA A 613 -14.56 -19.17 -5.71
C ALA A 613 -15.43 -17.99 -6.18
N ALA A 614 -16.57 -17.72 -5.51
CA ALA A 614 -17.44 -16.60 -5.86
C ALA A 614 -16.78 -15.24 -5.58
N LEU A 615 -15.95 -15.15 -4.53
CA LEU A 615 -15.21 -13.94 -4.16
C LEU A 615 -13.89 -13.77 -4.92
N THR A 616 -13.19 -14.86 -5.23
CA THR A 616 -11.83 -14.83 -5.82
C THR A 616 -11.85 -14.81 -7.36
N SER A 617 -12.90 -15.30 -8.02
CA SER A 617 -12.90 -15.58 -9.47
C SER A 617 -12.81 -14.36 -10.41
N GLU A 618 -12.85 -13.13 -9.91
CA GLU A 618 -12.61 -11.95 -10.76
C GLU A 618 -11.11 -11.67 -10.99
N GLN A 619 -10.20 -12.26 -10.19
CA GLN A 619 -8.76 -12.18 -10.43
C GLN A 619 -8.27 -13.12 -11.56
N THR A 620 -9.05 -14.14 -11.93
CA THR A 620 -8.53 -15.30 -12.71
C THR A 620 -9.03 -15.37 -14.16
N GLU A 621 -10.07 -14.64 -14.55
CA GLU A 621 -10.62 -14.73 -15.92
C GLU A 621 -9.65 -14.23 -17.02
N SER A 622 -8.56 -13.55 -16.66
CA SER A 622 -7.53 -13.11 -17.60
C SER A 622 -6.51 -14.20 -17.98
N LYS A 623 -6.32 -15.25 -17.16
CA LYS A 623 -5.30 -16.30 -17.39
C LYS A 623 -5.83 -17.51 -18.18
N ASP A 624 -7.11 -17.87 -18.02
CA ASP A 624 -7.63 -19.12 -18.61
C ASP A 624 -8.12 -19.00 -20.06
N LYS A 625 -8.12 -17.80 -20.67
CA LYS A 625 -8.39 -17.64 -22.12
C LYS A 625 -7.18 -17.88 -23.03
N LYS A 626 -6.03 -18.27 -22.47
CA LYS A 626 -4.85 -18.73 -23.23
C LYS A 626 -4.47 -20.14 -22.82
N LYS A 627 -5.31 -21.12 -23.15
CA LYS A 627 -4.88 -22.51 -23.38
C LYS A 627 -5.63 -23.10 -24.56
#